data_AF-A0A9D5RE65-F1
#
_entry.id   AF-A0A9D5RE65-F1
#
_cell.length_a   1.000
_cell.length_b   1.000
_cell.length_c   1.000
_cell.angle_alpha   90.00
_cell.angle_beta   90.00
_cell.angle_gamma   90.00
#
_symmetry.space_group_name_H-M   'P 1'
#
loop_
_entity.id
_entity.type
_entity.pdbx_description
1 polymer ?
#
loop_
_entity_poly.entity_id
_entity_poly.type
_entity_poly.pdbx_seq_one_letter_code
_entity_poly.pdbx_strand_id
1 'polypeptide(L)'
;MSNVLGFITSNGIALSVYVMMAVIFIIGLVQCVVPLYSIRRALRTASSRLEMRTESGAYMYDSPTFLSCKYLDAWWERYIVNLREMRRTNGDCDVLGFINSNTCIQAPTHSQFAELIPGMMTTLGVLGTFIGLVRGLSGLNMQTDDIQILQQSLAKLIEGMNGAFYTSIAGVICAVAFQLIRRLAITRTTDALNAFIMDCQTFVSRPYTQDTKLIQTIYALLIEVRRSNESVQAMLRERKE
;
A
#
# COMPACT_ATOMS: atom_id res chain seq x y z
N MET A 1 20.39 -38.08 29.48
CA MET A 1 20.22 -37.41 28.17
C MET A 1 18.76 -37.35 27.70
N SER A 2 17.90 -38.34 28.00
CA SER A 2 16.47 -38.33 27.63
C SER A 2 15.63 -37.19 28.26
N ASN A 3 15.87 -36.84 29.53
CA ASN A 3 15.11 -35.77 30.20
C ASN A 3 15.43 -34.36 29.69
N VAL A 4 16.66 -34.14 29.20
CA VAL A 4 17.08 -32.85 28.62
C VAL A 4 16.48 -32.69 27.23
N LEU A 5 16.42 -33.76 26.43
CA LEU A 5 15.74 -33.74 25.14
C LEU A 5 14.23 -33.51 25.28
N GLY A 6 13.60 -34.09 26.31
CA GLY A 6 12.18 -33.87 26.67
C GLY A 6 11.86 -32.46 27.18
N PHE A 7 12.76 -31.87 27.98
CA PHE A 7 12.63 -30.49 28.47
C PHE A 7 12.86 -29.45 27.37
N ILE A 8 13.86 -29.70 26.50
CA ILE A 8 14.14 -28.87 25.31
C ILE A 8 13.00 -29.01 24.27
N THR A 9 12.40 -30.17 24.09
CA THR A 9 11.23 -30.32 23.20
C THR A 9 9.95 -29.69 23.77
N SER A 10 9.76 -29.70 25.09
CA SER A 10 8.59 -29.08 25.73
C SER A 10 8.61 -27.54 25.63
N ASN A 11 9.69 -26.91 26.11
CA ASN A 11 9.80 -25.45 26.11
C ASN A 11 10.23 -24.90 24.74
N GLY A 12 10.98 -25.67 23.97
CA GLY A 12 11.46 -25.28 22.65
C GLY A 12 10.36 -25.18 21.59
N ILE A 13 9.29 -25.98 21.69
CA ILE A 13 8.18 -25.90 20.73
C ILE A 13 7.30 -24.66 21.00
N ALA A 14 7.09 -24.29 22.26
CA ALA A 14 6.38 -23.03 22.57
C ALA A 14 7.20 -21.84 22.07
N LEU A 15 8.50 -21.82 22.37
CA LEU A 15 9.44 -20.81 21.85
C LEU A 15 9.43 -20.77 20.31
N SER A 16 9.40 -21.92 19.64
CA SER A 16 9.42 -21.97 18.17
C SER A 16 8.19 -21.33 17.54
N VAL A 17 7.02 -21.45 18.17
CA VAL A 17 5.79 -20.79 17.70
C VAL A 17 5.95 -19.27 17.80
N TYR A 18 6.43 -18.75 18.93
CA TYR A 18 6.68 -17.31 19.08
C TYR A 18 7.74 -16.79 18.10
N VAL A 19 8.81 -17.55 17.88
CA VAL A 19 9.85 -17.19 16.89
C VAL A 19 9.27 -17.15 15.48
N MET A 20 8.47 -18.16 15.08
CA MET A 20 7.79 -18.14 13.78
C MET A 20 6.88 -16.92 13.62
N MET A 21 6.09 -16.62 14.65
CA MET A 21 5.22 -15.44 14.65
C MET A 21 6.03 -14.15 14.49
N ALA A 22 7.12 -13.99 15.25
CA ALA A 22 7.99 -12.83 15.14
C ALA A 22 8.62 -12.71 13.74
N VAL A 23 9.09 -13.81 13.16
CA VAL A 23 9.68 -13.83 11.81
C VAL A 23 8.65 -13.42 10.76
N ILE A 24 7.45 -14.01 10.79
CA ILE A 24 6.36 -13.65 9.85
C ILE A 24 5.97 -12.18 10.01
N PHE A 25 5.88 -11.70 11.25
CA PHE A 25 5.55 -10.30 11.53
C PHE A 25 6.61 -9.34 10.99
N ILE A 26 7.89 -9.63 11.20
CA ILE A 26 9.01 -8.81 10.72
C ILE A 26 9.07 -8.82 9.19
N ILE A 27 8.99 -9.99 8.55
CA ILE A 27 8.96 -10.11 7.08
C ILE A 27 7.78 -9.31 6.53
N GLY A 28 6.61 -9.46 7.14
CA GLY A 28 5.40 -8.71 6.80
C GLY A 28 5.61 -7.20 6.87
N LEU A 29 6.17 -6.71 7.97
CA LEU A 29 6.43 -5.28 8.15
C LEU A 29 7.45 -4.76 7.14
N VAL A 30 8.55 -5.49 6.92
CA VAL A 30 9.60 -5.08 5.98
C VAL A 30 9.04 -5.04 4.56
N GLN A 31 8.34 -6.08 4.11
CA GLN A 31 7.81 -6.12 2.75
C GLN A 31 6.63 -5.16 2.53
N CYS A 32 5.79 -4.92 3.53
CA CYS A 32 4.60 -4.09 3.35
C CYS A 32 4.84 -2.60 3.64
N VAL A 33 5.64 -2.27 4.66
CA VAL A 33 5.74 -0.90 5.17
C VAL A 33 6.92 -0.15 4.56
N VAL A 34 8.05 -0.81 4.31
CA VAL A 34 9.26 -0.15 3.77
C VAL A 34 9.04 0.42 2.36
N PRO A 35 8.37 -0.29 1.41
CA PRO A 35 8.06 0.30 0.11
C PRO A 35 7.15 1.52 0.23
N LEU A 36 6.09 1.44 1.05
CA LEU A 36 5.14 2.55 1.27
C LEU A 36 5.83 3.78 1.86
N TYR A 37 6.72 3.59 2.83
CA TYR A 37 7.50 4.70 3.40
C TYR A 37 8.38 5.37 2.35
N SER A 38 9.06 4.57 1.52
CA SER A 38 9.94 5.06 0.45
C SER A 38 9.17 5.86 -0.60
N ILE A 39 8.00 5.37 -0.99
CA ILE A 39 7.12 6.00 -1.98
C ILE A 39 6.52 7.29 -1.43
N ARG A 40 5.99 7.27 -0.21
CA ARG A 40 5.48 8.48 0.46
C ARG A 40 6.55 9.57 0.56
N ARG A 41 7.78 9.21 0.94
CA ARG A 41 8.89 10.16 1.03
C ARG A 41 9.19 10.76 -0.35
N ALA A 42 9.30 9.91 -1.37
CA ALA A 42 9.53 10.33 -2.74
C ALA A 42 8.45 11.30 -3.25
N LEU A 43 7.16 10.95 -3.08
CA LEU A 43 6.04 11.78 -3.52
C LEU A 43 6.01 13.15 -2.83
N ARG A 44 6.26 13.20 -1.51
CA ARG A 44 6.33 14.47 -0.77
C ARG A 44 7.49 15.34 -1.21
N THR A 45 8.66 14.73 -1.41
CA THR A 45 9.83 15.47 -1.90
C THR A 45 9.61 15.96 -3.32
N ALA A 46 9.02 15.13 -4.19
CA ALA A 46 8.70 15.49 -5.56
C ALA A 46 7.69 16.66 -5.63
N SER A 47 6.60 16.61 -4.86
CA SER A 47 5.60 17.69 -4.75
C SER A 47 6.26 19.05 -4.49
N SER A 48 7.14 19.13 -3.48
CA SER A 48 7.87 20.39 -3.18
C SER A 48 8.84 20.85 -4.27
N ARG A 49 9.30 19.95 -5.14
CA ARG A 49 10.28 20.24 -6.20
C ARG A 49 9.63 20.52 -7.56
N LEU A 50 8.30 20.37 -7.68
CA LEU A 50 7.60 20.57 -8.96
C LEU A 50 7.76 21.99 -9.51
N GLU A 51 7.85 22.99 -8.62
CA GLU A 51 8.02 24.40 -9.00
C GLU A 51 9.49 24.76 -9.30
N MET A 52 10.44 23.95 -8.84
CA MET A 52 11.86 24.26 -8.94
C MET A 52 12.36 24.10 -10.38
N ARG A 53 13.16 25.08 -10.82
CA ARG A 53 13.87 25.05 -12.09
C ARG A 53 15.34 24.71 -11.87
N THR A 54 15.89 23.95 -12.79
CA THR A 54 17.33 23.68 -12.89
C THR A 54 18.06 24.96 -13.30
N GLU A 55 19.37 25.05 -13.07
CA GLU A 55 20.22 26.17 -13.51
C GLU A 55 20.14 26.45 -15.02
N SER A 56 19.81 25.44 -15.83
CA SER A 56 19.55 25.54 -17.26
C SER A 56 18.19 26.15 -17.63
N GLY A 57 17.35 26.49 -16.64
CA GLY A 57 16.00 27.03 -16.82
C GLY A 57 14.91 25.99 -17.10
N ALA A 58 15.29 24.71 -17.26
CA ALA A 58 14.34 23.60 -17.42
C ALA A 58 13.66 23.26 -16.08
N TYR A 59 12.42 22.76 -16.13
CA TYR A 59 11.73 22.29 -14.92
C TYR A 59 12.35 21.00 -14.39
N MET A 60 12.53 20.88 -13.07
CA MET A 60 13.11 19.66 -12.46
C MET A 60 12.29 18.40 -12.73
N TYR A 61 10.98 18.55 -12.90
CA TYR A 61 10.05 17.44 -13.16
C TYR A 61 10.30 16.73 -14.50
N ASP A 62 11.03 17.39 -15.42
CA ASP A 62 11.32 16.87 -16.77
C ASP A 62 12.44 15.81 -16.78
N SER A 63 13.08 15.59 -15.62
CA SER A 63 14.08 14.54 -15.44
C SER A 63 13.44 13.16 -15.17
N PRO A 64 13.99 12.07 -15.75
CA PRO A 64 13.45 10.72 -15.55
C PRO A 64 13.61 10.21 -14.10
N THR A 65 14.61 10.73 -13.36
CA THR A 65 14.91 10.36 -11.97
C THR A 65 14.34 11.34 -10.94
N PHE A 66 13.34 12.14 -11.33
CA PHE A 66 12.78 13.21 -10.49
C PHE A 66 12.24 12.73 -9.13
N LEU A 67 11.52 11.59 -9.12
CA LEU A 67 10.97 11.01 -7.89
C LEU A 67 12.04 10.32 -7.04
N SER A 68 13.18 9.96 -7.64
CA SER A 68 14.30 9.26 -6.98
C SER A 68 13.83 8.02 -6.23
N CYS A 69 12.90 7.29 -6.85
CA CYS A 69 12.26 6.11 -6.27
C CYS A 69 12.20 5.00 -7.30
N LYS A 70 12.92 3.89 -7.03
CA LYS A 70 12.98 2.71 -7.90
C LYS A 70 11.60 2.20 -8.35
N TYR A 71 10.58 2.35 -7.52
CA TYR A 71 9.22 1.89 -7.83
C TYR A 71 8.46 2.83 -8.77
N LEU A 72 8.75 4.13 -8.75
CA LEU A 72 7.98 5.15 -9.47
C LEU A 72 8.72 5.76 -10.67
N ASP A 73 10.06 5.76 -10.68
CA ASP A 73 10.85 6.44 -11.71
C ASP A 73 10.50 5.94 -13.12
N ALA A 74 10.33 4.62 -13.30
CA ALA A 74 9.92 4.05 -14.58
C ALA A 74 8.51 4.49 -15.04
N TRP A 75 7.58 4.69 -14.10
CA TRP A 75 6.23 5.18 -14.40
C TRP A 75 6.24 6.68 -14.69
N TRP A 76 7.10 7.42 -14.01
CA TRP A 76 7.29 8.84 -14.22
C TRP A 76 7.90 9.14 -15.59
N GLU A 77 8.93 8.41 -15.98
CA GLU A 77 9.53 8.53 -17.30
C GLU A 77 8.50 8.32 -18.41
N ARG A 78 7.65 7.29 -18.28
CA ARG A 78 6.54 7.03 -19.21
C ARG A 78 5.53 8.17 -19.23
N TYR A 79 5.19 8.74 -18.08
CA TYR A 79 4.31 9.90 -17.99
C TYR A 79 4.91 11.11 -18.71
N ILE A 80 6.17 11.45 -18.47
CA ILE A 80 6.84 12.61 -19.08
C ILE A 80 6.97 12.45 -20.61
N VAL A 81 7.31 11.25 -21.10
CA VAL A 81 7.36 10.99 -22.55
C VAL A 81 5.99 11.22 -23.19
N ASN A 82 4.92 10.67 -22.61
CA ASN A 82 3.57 10.86 -23.12
C ASN A 82 3.07 12.29 -22.98
N LEU A 83 3.41 12.97 -21.89
CA LEU A 83 3.08 14.38 -21.67
C LEU A 83 3.72 15.26 -22.74
N ARG A 84 4.98 15.01 -23.10
CA ARG A 84 5.68 15.74 -24.17
C ARG A 84 5.03 15.53 -25.53
N GLU A 85 4.61 14.30 -25.82
CA GLU A 85 3.94 13.97 -27.07
C GLU A 85 2.55 14.62 -27.16
N MET A 86 1.74 14.50 -26.10
CA MET A 86 0.42 15.13 -26.03
C MET A 86 0.50 16.66 -26.06
N ARG A 87 1.56 17.25 -25.50
CA ARG A 87 1.80 18.69 -25.61
C ARG A 87 2.05 19.14 -27.05
N ARG A 88 2.61 18.28 -27.91
CA ARG A 88 2.80 18.57 -29.35
C ARG A 88 1.50 18.46 -30.14
N THR A 89 0.67 17.46 -29.83
CA THR A 89 -0.59 17.20 -30.52
C THR A 89 -1.79 17.94 -29.90
N ASN A 90 -1.54 18.77 -28.88
CA ASN A 90 -2.54 19.47 -28.08
C ASN A 90 -3.58 18.53 -27.43
N GLY A 91 -3.14 17.31 -27.10
CA GLY A 91 -3.90 16.29 -26.39
C GLY A 91 -3.81 16.41 -24.87
N ASP A 92 -4.68 15.67 -24.18
CA ASP A 92 -4.74 15.61 -22.71
C ASP A 92 -3.88 14.46 -22.17
N CYS A 93 -3.20 14.68 -21.04
CA CYS A 93 -2.37 13.67 -20.39
C CYS A 93 -2.52 13.77 -18.87
N ASP A 94 -3.37 12.89 -18.33
CA ASP A 94 -3.60 12.82 -16.89
C ASP A 94 -2.53 11.97 -16.20
N VAL A 95 -1.97 12.51 -15.11
CA VAL A 95 -0.97 11.84 -14.28
C VAL A 95 -1.54 10.57 -13.64
N LEU A 96 -2.85 10.53 -13.36
CA LEU A 96 -3.56 9.37 -12.79
C LEU A 96 -3.47 8.11 -13.66
N GLY A 97 -3.32 8.28 -14.98
CA GLY A 97 -3.14 7.15 -15.90
C GLY A 97 -1.84 6.37 -15.65
N PHE A 98 -0.85 6.98 -15.01
CA PHE A 98 0.48 6.40 -14.77
C PHE A 98 0.75 6.21 -13.28
N ILE A 99 0.51 7.25 -12.48
CA ILE A 99 0.72 7.25 -11.03
C ILE A 99 -0.64 7.22 -10.35
N ASN A 100 -0.99 6.04 -9.82
CA ASN A 100 -2.23 5.81 -9.10
C ASN A 100 -2.01 4.87 -7.92
N SER A 101 -3.06 4.64 -7.13
CA SER A 101 -3.01 3.74 -5.98
C SER A 101 -2.59 2.32 -6.34
N ASN A 102 -2.90 1.83 -7.55
CA ASN A 102 -2.52 0.47 -7.94
C ASN A 102 -1.01 0.38 -8.24
N THR A 103 -0.46 1.36 -8.96
CA THR A 103 0.97 1.39 -9.30
C THR A 103 1.84 1.75 -8.09
N CYS A 104 1.38 2.64 -7.21
CA CYS A 104 2.14 3.12 -6.05
C CYS A 104 1.98 2.26 -4.80
N ILE A 105 0.82 1.61 -4.60
CA ILE A 105 0.51 0.91 -3.35
C ILE A 105 0.40 -0.59 -3.60
N GLN A 106 -0.42 -1.02 -4.57
CA GLN A 106 -0.68 -2.45 -4.75
C GLN A 106 0.51 -3.21 -5.35
N ALA A 107 1.14 -2.67 -6.40
CA ALA A 107 2.26 -3.34 -7.08
C ALA A 107 3.50 -3.54 -6.17
N PRO A 108 3.94 -2.55 -5.37
CA PRO A 108 5.12 -2.71 -4.52
C PRO A 108 4.89 -3.52 -3.24
N THR A 109 3.64 -3.61 -2.78
CA THR A 109 3.29 -4.16 -1.45
C THR A 109 2.86 -5.64 -1.51
N HIS A 110 2.84 -6.29 -2.68
CA HIS A 110 2.34 -7.66 -2.86
C HIS A 110 1.02 -7.90 -2.10
N SER A 111 -0.03 -7.15 -2.44
CA SER A 111 -1.29 -7.05 -1.68
C SER A 111 -1.85 -8.38 -1.15
N GLN A 112 -1.78 -9.45 -1.95
CA GLN A 112 -2.26 -10.78 -1.57
C GLN A 112 -1.50 -11.37 -0.37
N PHE A 113 -0.17 -11.29 -0.35
CA PHE A 113 0.63 -11.80 0.78
C PHE A 113 0.35 -10.99 2.04
N ALA A 114 0.25 -9.67 1.90
CA ALA A 114 -0.04 -8.76 2.99
C ALA A 114 -1.40 -9.02 3.67
N GLU A 115 -2.39 -9.53 2.93
CA GLU A 115 -3.73 -9.85 3.44
C GLU A 115 -3.77 -11.17 4.22
N LEU A 116 -2.84 -12.09 3.92
CA LEU A 116 -2.79 -13.40 4.57
C LEU A 116 -2.09 -13.36 5.94
N ILE A 117 -1.19 -12.40 6.18
CA ILE A 117 -0.37 -12.33 7.41
C ILE A 117 -1.21 -12.30 8.69
N PRO A 118 -2.22 -11.43 8.87
CA PRO A 118 -3.07 -11.45 10.07
C PRO A 118 -3.75 -12.80 10.31
N GLY A 119 -4.20 -13.44 9.22
CA GLY A 119 -4.80 -14.76 9.26
C GLY A 119 -3.80 -15.80 9.77
N MET A 120 -2.60 -15.85 9.17
CA MET A 120 -1.54 -16.75 9.60
C MET A 120 -1.14 -16.54 11.07
N MET A 121 -1.04 -15.29 11.53
CA MET A 121 -0.73 -14.97 12.93
C MET A 121 -1.78 -15.51 13.90
N THR A 122 -3.05 -15.36 13.54
CA THR A 122 -4.17 -15.86 14.35
C THR A 122 -4.21 -17.38 14.37
N THR A 123 -4.05 -18.01 13.20
CA THR A 123 -4.00 -19.48 13.08
C THR A 123 -2.81 -20.06 13.85
N LEU A 124 -1.64 -19.42 13.83
CA LEU A 124 -0.48 -19.84 14.62
C LEU A 124 -0.73 -19.71 16.13
N GLY A 125 -1.42 -18.66 16.57
CA GLY A 125 -1.83 -18.52 17.99
C GLY A 125 -2.79 -19.63 18.44
N VAL A 126 -3.76 -19.97 17.60
CA VAL A 126 -4.67 -21.12 17.84
C VAL A 126 -3.89 -22.44 17.86
N LEU A 127 -2.97 -22.65 16.92
CA LEU A 127 -2.12 -23.85 16.86
C LEU A 127 -1.21 -23.96 18.10
N GLY A 128 -0.65 -22.85 18.58
CA GLY A 128 0.10 -22.79 19.84
C GLY A 128 -0.75 -23.19 21.05
N THR A 129 -2.03 -22.80 21.05
CA THR A 129 -2.99 -23.17 22.09
C THR A 129 -3.27 -24.68 22.10
N PHE A 130 -3.52 -25.25 20.93
CA PHE A 130 -3.69 -26.71 20.78
C PHE A 130 -2.47 -27.47 21.32
N ILE A 131 -1.26 -27.04 20.98
CA ILE A 131 -0.04 -27.68 21.45
C ILE A 131 0.10 -27.56 22.97
N GLY A 132 -0.17 -26.39 23.55
CA GLY A 132 -0.08 -26.19 25.00
C GLY A 132 -1.09 -27.03 25.78
N LEU A 133 -2.33 -27.15 25.29
CA LEU A 133 -3.35 -28.00 25.89
C LEU A 133 -3.00 -29.49 25.80
N VAL A 134 -2.55 -29.98 24.64
CA VAL A 134 -2.11 -31.38 24.48
C VAL A 134 -0.97 -31.71 25.46
N ARG A 135 -0.05 -30.77 25.69
CA ARG A 135 1.01 -30.94 26.70
C ARG A 135 0.47 -30.96 28.12
N GLY A 136 -0.41 -30.02 28.48
CA GLY A 136 -1.03 -29.98 29.81
C GLY A 136 -1.75 -31.29 30.15
N LEU A 137 -2.42 -31.89 29.16
CA LEU A 137 -3.11 -33.18 29.29
C LEU A 137 -2.16 -34.38 29.32
N SER A 138 -1.06 -34.35 28.56
CA SER A 138 -0.08 -35.46 28.50
C SER A 138 0.64 -35.73 29.84
N GLY A 139 0.59 -34.79 30.78
CA GLY A 139 1.22 -34.91 32.10
C GLY A 139 0.32 -35.48 33.19
N LEU A 140 -0.92 -35.88 32.87
CA LEU A 140 -1.91 -36.31 33.84
C LEU A 140 -1.80 -37.81 34.15
N ASN A 141 -1.46 -38.15 35.40
CA ASN A 141 -1.57 -39.51 35.93
C ASN A 141 -2.84 -39.61 36.79
N MET A 142 -3.96 -39.98 36.16
CA MET A 142 -5.28 -40.11 36.82
C MET A 142 -5.54 -41.50 37.43
N GLN A 143 -4.54 -42.39 37.44
CA GLN A 143 -4.68 -43.79 37.88
C GLN A 143 -4.35 -44.02 39.36
N THR A 144 -4.15 -42.96 40.13
CA THR A 144 -3.73 -43.02 41.54
C THR A 144 -4.77 -42.37 42.45
N ASP A 145 -5.20 -43.07 43.51
CA ASP A 145 -6.09 -42.55 44.57
C ASP A 145 -5.42 -41.50 45.48
N ASP A 146 -4.18 -41.12 45.13
CA ASP A 146 -3.34 -40.24 45.94
C ASP A 146 -3.65 -38.76 45.62
N ILE A 147 -4.28 -38.07 46.57
CA ILE A 147 -4.73 -36.68 46.43
C ILE A 147 -3.57 -35.74 46.07
N GLN A 148 -2.35 -36.02 46.52
CA GLN A 148 -1.16 -35.21 46.21
C GLN A 148 -0.76 -35.30 44.73
N ILE A 149 -0.81 -36.49 44.14
CA ILE A 149 -0.50 -36.71 42.71
C ILE A 149 -1.56 -36.04 41.83
N LEU A 150 -2.81 -36.06 42.29
CA LEU A 150 -3.94 -35.41 41.62
C LEU A 150 -3.81 -33.88 41.66
N GLN A 151 -3.41 -33.30 42.79
CA GLN A 151 -3.12 -31.85 42.90
C GLN A 151 -1.95 -31.42 42.00
N GLN A 152 -0.86 -32.20 41.94
CA GLN A 152 0.27 -31.92 41.05
C GLN A 152 -0.12 -32.01 39.57
N SER A 153 -0.98 -32.97 39.21
CA SER A 153 -1.52 -33.14 37.87
C SER A 153 -2.39 -31.93 37.46
N LEU A 154 -3.23 -31.44 38.38
CA LEU A 154 -4.02 -30.22 38.17
C LEU A 154 -3.13 -28.98 38.01
N ALA A 155 -2.10 -28.83 38.84
CA ALA A 155 -1.17 -27.70 38.73
C ALA A 155 -0.47 -27.68 37.36
N LYS A 156 -0.01 -28.84 36.89
CA LYS A 156 0.65 -28.99 35.58
C LYS A 156 -0.28 -28.72 34.40
N LEU A 157 -1.56 -29.09 34.52
CA LEU A 157 -2.58 -28.75 33.53
C LEU A 157 -2.81 -27.23 33.44
N ILE A 158 -2.95 -26.58 34.60
CA ILE A 158 -3.15 -25.12 34.69
C ILE A 158 -1.96 -24.38 34.10
N GLU A 159 -0.73 -24.85 34.36
CA GLU A 159 0.48 -24.26 33.82
C GLU A 159 0.54 -24.36 32.28
N GLY A 160 0.27 -25.54 31.71
CA GLY A 160 0.22 -25.73 30.26
C GLY A 160 -0.88 -24.92 29.57
N MET A 161 -2.03 -24.78 30.24
CA MET A 161 -3.15 -23.98 29.78
C MET A 161 -2.85 -22.47 29.83
N ASN A 162 -2.15 -21.99 30.87
CA ASN A 162 -1.72 -20.59 30.94
C ASN A 162 -0.80 -20.22 29.77
N GLY A 163 0.22 -21.04 29.48
CA GLY A 163 1.09 -20.83 28.33
C GLY A 163 0.32 -20.81 27.00
N ALA A 164 -0.65 -21.72 26.84
CA ALA A 164 -1.54 -21.77 25.68
C ALA A 164 -2.32 -20.45 25.49
N PHE A 165 -2.93 -19.91 26.54
CA PHE A 165 -3.68 -18.65 26.46
C PHE A 165 -2.80 -17.47 26.03
N TYR A 166 -1.58 -17.37 26.55
CA TYR A 166 -0.66 -16.30 26.15
C TYR A 166 -0.27 -16.38 24.67
N THR A 167 -0.14 -17.59 24.09
CA THR A 167 0.16 -17.73 22.65
C THR A 167 -0.97 -17.19 21.77
N SER A 168 -2.23 -17.47 22.14
CA SER A 168 -3.40 -16.97 21.42
C SER A 168 -3.52 -15.45 21.50
N ILE A 169 -3.37 -14.89 22.71
CA ILE A 169 -3.40 -13.45 22.94
C ILE A 169 -2.31 -12.76 22.12
N ALA A 170 -1.09 -13.29 22.12
CA ALA A 170 0.01 -12.75 21.31
C ALA A 170 -0.34 -12.77 19.80
N GLY A 171 -0.93 -13.85 19.29
CA GLY A 171 -1.33 -13.96 17.88
C GLY A 171 -2.37 -12.93 17.47
N VAL A 172 -3.41 -12.75 18.28
CA VAL A 172 -4.45 -11.75 18.02
C VAL A 172 -3.89 -10.33 18.10
N ILE A 173 -3.10 -10.02 19.13
CA ILE A 173 -2.48 -8.70 19.28
C ILE A 173 -1.58 -8.39 18.08
N CYS A 174 -0.71 -9.32 17.68
CA CYS A 174 0.17 -9.13 16.53
C CYS A 174 -0.62 -8.98 15.21
N ALA A 175 -1.69 -9.76 15.01
CA ALA A 175 -2.56 -9.64 13.84
C ALA A 175 -3.23 -8.27 13.75
N VAL A 176 -3.80 -7.78 14.87
CA VAL A 176 -4.44 -6.46 14.95
C VAL A 176 -3.40 -5.35 14.76
N ALA A 177 -2.26 -5.44 15.43
CA ALA A 177 -1.18 -4.47 15.31
C ALA A 177 -0.69 -4.36 13.87
N PHE A 178 -0.47 -5.50 13.20
CA PHE A 178 -0.06 -5.52 11.80
C PHE A 178 -1.10 -4.84 10.90
N GLN A 179 -2.39 -5.16 11.07
CA GLN A 179 -3.45 -4.57 10.28
C GLN A 179 -3.56 -3.06 10.49
N LEU A 180 -3.40 -2.58 11.73
CA LEU A 180 -3.40 -1.16 12.06
C LEU A 180 -2.22 -0.43 11.41
N ILE A 181 -1.01 -0.95 11.58
CA ILE A 181 0.21 -0.37 10.98
C ILE A 181 0.07 -0.30 9.46
N ARG A 182 -0.38 -1.39 8.83
CA ARG A 182 -0.60 -1.44 7.37
C ARG A 182 -1.64 -0.42 6.91
N ARG A 183 -2.80 -0.35 7.56
CA ARG A 183 -3.86 0.61 7.21
C ARG A 183 -3.35 2.04 7.34
N LEU A 184 -2.67 2.37 8.43
CA LEU A 184 -2.09 3.70 8.63
C LEU A 184 -1.04 4.03 7.56
N ALA A 185 -0.13 3.11 7.23
CA ALA A 185 0.88 3.31 6.21
C ALA A 185 0.26 3.54 4.81
N ILE A 186 -0.79 2.79 4.47
CA ILE A 186 -1.51 2.96 3.21
C ILE A 186 -2.19 4.33 3.16
N THR A 187 -3.02 4.68 4.16
CA THR A 187 -3.71 5.98 4.21
C THR A 187 -2.73 7.13 4.07
N ARG A 188 -1.65 7.09 4.85
CA ARG A 188 -0.56 8.07 4.84
C ARG A 188 0.09 8.22 3.45
N THR A 189 0.16 7.15 2.68
CA THR A 189 0.74 7.15 1.33
C THR A 189 -0.28 7.64 0.31
N THR A 190 -1.54 7.22 0.42
CA THR A 190 -2.65 7.71 -0.39
C THR A 190 -2.83 9.23 -0.26
N ASP A 191 -2.74 9.78 0.96
CA ASP A 191 -2.83 11.22 1.17
C ASP A 191 -1.69 11.97 0.47
N ALA A 192 -0.46 11.44 0.55
CA ALA A 192 0.70 12.02 -0.12
C ALA A 192 0.61 11.91 -1.64
N LEU A 193 0.06 10.81 -2.14
CA LEU A 193 -0.21 10.58 -3.56
C LEU A 193 -1.26 11.57 -4.09
N ASN A 194 -2.38 11.73 -3.39
CA ASN A 194 -3.43 12.66 -3.78
C ASN A 194 -2.94 14.11 -3.80
N ALA A 195 -2.15 14.51 -2.80
CA ALA A 195 -1.50 15.82 -2.78
C ALA A 195 -0.58 16.01 -3.99
N PHE A 196 0.29 15.02 -4.27
CA PHE A 196 1.18 15.07 -5.42
C PHE A 196 0.43 15.14 -6.77
N ILE A 197 -0.65 14.38 -6.93
CA ILE A 197 -1.49 14.42 -8.14
C ILE A 197 -2.10 15.81 -8.32
N MET A 198 -2.63 16.40 -7.25
CA MET A 198 -3.22 17.73 -7.27
C MET A 198 -2.19 18.80 -7.65
N ASP A 199 -0.98 18.71 -7.11
CA ASP A 199 0.13 19.60 -7.46
C ASP A 199 0.54 19.39 -8.93
N CYS A 200 0.64 18.15 -9.41
CA CYS A 200 0.91 17.87 -10.82
C CYS A 200 -0.16 18.46 -11.75
N GLN A 201 -1.44 18.32 -11.41
CA GLN A 201 -2.54 18.87 -12.19
C GLN A 201 -2.53 20.41 -12.19
N THR A 202 -2.02 21.04 -11.13
CA THR A 202 -1.95 22.49 -11.00
C THR A 202 -0.73 23.08 -11.72
N PHE A 203 0.44 22.46 -11.59
CA PHE A 203 1.72 23.02 -12.05
C PHE A 203 2.26 22.42 -13.35
N VAL A 204 1.93 21.16 -13.66
CA VAL A 204 2.51 20.41 -14.79
C VAL A 204 1.53 20.34 -15.95
N SER A 205 0.25 20.08 -15.66
CA SER A 205 -0.83 20.26 -16.63
C SER A 205 -1.10 21.76 -16.78
N ARG A 206 -1.27 22.25 -18.03
CA ARG A 206 -1.81 23.61 -18.23
C ARG A 206 -3.15 23.68 -17.48
N PRO A 207 -3.55 24.83 -16.89
CA PRO A 207 -4.86 24.96 -16.26
C PRO A 207 -5.92 24.69 -17.33
N TYR A 208 -6.38 23.44 -17.37
CA TYR A 208 -7.41 22.96 -18.26
C TYR A 208 -8.62 22.66 -17.37
N THR A 209 -9.07 23.71 -16.69
CA THR A 209 -10.39 23.71 -16.05
C THR A 209 -11.43 23.53 -17.15
N GLN A 210 -12.56 22.89 -16.82
CA GLN A 210 -13.67 22.65 -17.73
C GLN A 210 -14.14 23.93 -18.48
N ASP A 211 -13.85 25.11 -17.92
CA ASP A 211 -14.05 26.42 -18.54
C ASP A 211 -13.20 26.64 -19.80
N THR A 212 -11.95 26.16 -19.89
CA THR A 212 -11.15 26.28 -21.11
C THR A 212 -11.63 25.36 -22.23
N LYS A 213 -12.18 24.17 -21.90
CA LYS A 213 -12.92 23.34 -22.88
C LYS A 213 -14.14 24.08 -23.42
N LEU A 214 -14.93 24.66 -22.52
CA LEU A 214 -16.11 25.43 -22.90
C LEU A 214 -15.72 26.64 -23.76
N ILE A 215 -14.75 27.43 -23.33
CA ILE A 215 -14.26 28.62 -24.02
C ILE A 215 -13.67 28.24 -25.39
N GLN A 216 -12.85 27.20 -25.48
CA GLN A 216 -12.26 26.76 -26.74
C GLN A 216 -13.31 26.17 -27.69
N THR A 217 -14.31 25.45 -27.17
CA THR A 217 -15.45 24.97 -27.95
C THR A 217 -16.34 26.14 -28.42
N ILE A 218 -16.58 27.13 -27.57
CA ILE A 218 -17.30 28.36 -27.91
C ILE A 218 -16.55 29.12 -29.02
N TYR A 219 -15.24 29.31 -28.91
CA TYR A 219 -14.45 29.96 -29.95
C TYR A 219 -14.47 29.18 -31.27
N ALA A 220 -14.38 27.85 -31.23
CA ALA A 220 -14.47 27.01 -32.42
C ALA A 220 -15.86 27.12 -33.09
N LEU A 221 -16.94 27.10 -32.30
CA LEU A 221 -18.30 27.28 -32.80
C LEU A 221 -18.54 28.68 -33.36
N LEU A 222 -18.00 29.74 -32.73
CA LEU A 222 -18.12 31.12 -33.21
C LEU A 222 -17.45 31.30 -34.58
N ILE A 223 -16.28 30.68 -34.79
CA ILE A 223 -15.60 30.70 -36.08
C ILE A 223 -16.43 29.99 -37.14
N GLU A 224 -17.02 28.84 -36.81
CA GLU A 224 -17.84 28.06 -37.74
C GLU A 224 -19.16 28.79 -38.10
N VAL A 225 -19.83 29.40 -37.13
CA VAL A 225 -21.02 30.22 -37.35
C VAL A 225 -20.69 31.44 -38.21
N ARG A 226 -19.57 32.11 -37.95
CA ARG A 226 -19.14 33.27 -38.76
C ARG A 226 -18.89 32.85 -40.21
N ARG A 227 -18.19 31.73 -40.42
CA ARG A 227 -17.93 31.17 -41.75
C ARG A 227 -19.22 30.81 -42.49
N SER A 228 -20.18 30.18 -41.80
CA SER A 228 -21.50 29.86 -42.36
C SER A 228 -22.29 31.13 -42.74
N ASN A 229 -22.18 32.18 -41.95
CA ASN A 229 -22.85 33.45 -42.26
C ASN A 229 -22.21 34.16 -43.46
N GLU A 230 -20.88 34.13 -43.58
CA GLU A 230 -20.15 34.67 -44.73
C GLU A 230 -20.50 33.93 -46.04
N SER A 231 -20.66 32.60 -46.00
CA SER A 231 -21.07 31.82 -47.18
C SER A 231 -22.52 32.08 -47.59
N VAL A 232 -23.44 32.24 -46.64
CA VAL A 232 -24.84 32.62 -46.93
C VAL A 232 -24.93 34.03 -47.51
N GLN A 233 -24.16 34.98 -46.97
CA GLN A 233 -24.08 36.34 -47.50
C GLN A 233 -23.53 36.37 -48.93
N ALA A 234 -22.54 35.54 -49.25
CA ALA A 234 -22.02 35.40 -50.61
C ALA A 234 -23.10 34.89 -51.58
N MET A 235 -23.84 33.83 -51.22
CA MET A 235 -24.94 33.30 -52.04
C MET A 235 -26.08 34.32 -52.25
N LEU A 236 -26.38 35.14 -51.25
CA LEU A 236 -27.41 36.19 -51.36
C LEU A 236 -26.98 37.36 -52.26
N ARG A 237 -25.67 37.60 -52.42
CA ARG A 237 -25.15 38.59 -53.37
C ARG A 237 -25.24 38.08 -54.80
N GLU A 238 -24.84 36.83 -55.05
CA GLU A 238 -24.94 36.20 -56.38
C GLU A 238 -26.38 36.09 -56.89
N ARG A 239 -27.37 35.96 -56.00
CA ARG A 239 -28.79 35.89 -56.41
C ARG A 239 -29.43 37.27 -56.70
N LYS A 240 -28.74 38.36 -56.42
CA LYS A 240 -29.20 39.74 -56.66
C LYS A 240 -28.56 40.39 -57.89
N GLU A 241 -27.55 39.75 -58.48
CA GLU A 241 -26.98 40.06 -59.79
C GLU A 241 -27.68 39.22 -60.88
#